data_AF-A0A7W4B3G8-F1
#
_entry.id   AF-A0A7W4B3G8-F1
#
_cell.length_a   1.000
_cell.length_b   1.000
_cell.length_c   1.000
_cell.angle_alpha   90.00
_cell.angle_beta   90.00
_cell.angle_gamma   90.00
#
_symmetry.space_group_name_H-M   'P 1'
#
loop_
_entity.id
_entity.type
_entity.pdbx_description
1 polymer ?
#
loop_
_entity_poly.entity_id
_entity_poly.type
_entity_poly.pdbx_seq_one_letter_code
_entity_poly.pdbx_strand_id
1 'polypeptide(L)' 'MTITKAACVGRPRGFDIDLALEQALNIFWRHGYEGTSLNELTEAMGIKKPSLYAAFGNKEQLFLKAIDLY' A
#
# COMPACT_ATOMS: atom_id res chain seq x y z
N MET A 1 5.26 22.42 -15.47
CA MET A 1 4.69 21.06 -15.44
C MET A 1 5.60 20.24 -14.54
N THR A 2 5.15 19.94 -13.32
CA THR A 2 5.97 19.41 -12.22
C THR A 2 6.45 17.99 -12.51
N ILE A 3 7.76 17.81 -12.40
CA ILE A 3 8.46 16.52 -12.40
C ILE A 3 8.47 15.99 -10.95
N THR A 4 7.66 14.98 -10.64
CA THR A 4 7.80 14.23 -9.39
C THR A 4 8.21 12.79 -9.70
N LYS A 5 9.53 12.61 -9.65
CA LYS A 5 10.29 11.50 -9.06
C LYS A 5 9.93 10.07 -9.47
N ALA A 6 10.76 9.57 -10.38
CA ALA A 6 10.97 8.16 -10.63
C ALA A 6 11.32 7.40 -9.34
N ALA A 7 10.61 6.29 -9.10
CA ALA A 7 11.10 5.19 -8.28
C ALA A 7 11.15 3.94 -9.16
N CYS A 8 12.34 3.66 -9.70
CA CYS A 8 12.67 2.34 -10.19
C CYS A 8 12.74 1.38 -8.99
N VAL A 9 11.59 0.86 -8.56
CA VAL A 9 11.56 -0.25 -7.59
C VAL A 9 11.92 -1.53 -8.34
N GLY A 10 13.15 -1.98 -8.11
CA GLY A 10 13.70 -3.17 -8.75
C GLY A 10 12.85 -4.41 -8.51
N ARG A 11 12.72 -5.23 -9.56
CA ARG A 11 12.19 -6.61 -9.50
C ARG A 11 12.76 -7.37 -8.28
N PRO A 12 11.90 -8.01 -7.47
CA PRO A 12 12.03 -9.45 -7.33
C PRO A 12 10.68 -10.18 -7.19
N ARG A 13 10.72 -11.50 -7.37
CA ARG A 13 9.59 -12.44 -7.37
C ARG A 13 8.83 -12.43 -6.03
N GLY A 14 7.84 -11.55 -5.86
CA GLY A 14 7.07 -11.41 -4.62
C GLY A 14 5.73 -10.68 -4.78
N PHE A 15 5.74 -9.35 -4.89
CA PHE A 15 4.64 -8.48 -5.35
C PHE A 15 5.14 -7.03 -5.41
N ASP A 16 4.47 -6.14 -6.15
CA ASP A 16 4.82 -4.73 -6.28
C ASP A 16 4.30 -3.92 -5.09
N ILE A 17 5.20 -3.56 -4.18
CA ILE A 17 4.91 -2.80 -2.94
C ILE A 17 4.34 -1.41 -3.26
N ASP A 18 4.85 -0.77 -4.31
CA ASP A 18 4.44 0.56 -4.75
C ASP A 18 2.97 0.56 -5.22
N LEU A 19 2.66 -0.32 -6.17
CA LEU A 19 1.31 -0.52 -6.71
C LEU A 19 0.31 -0.88 -5.60
N ALA A 20 0.74 -1.67 -4.63
CA ALA A 20 -0.08 -2.02 -3.49
C ALA A 20 -0.32 -0.85 -2.51
N LEU A 21 0.66 0.02 -2.30
CA LEU A 21 0.48 1.25 -1.53
C LEU A 21 -0.45 2.22 -2.23
N GLU A 22 -0.36 2.35 -3.56
CA GLU A 22 -1.30 3.15 -4.37
C GLU A 22 -2.73 2.63 -4.23
N GLN A 23 -2.93 1.31 -4.34
CA GLN A 23 -4.23 0.66 -4.17
C GLN A 23 -4.78 0.84 -2.75
N ALA A 24 -3.92 0.68 -1.74
CA ALA A 24 -4.26 0.90 -0.34
C ALA A 24 -4.70 2.36 -0.10
N LEU A 25 -3.96 3.33 -0.63
CA LEU A 25 -4.28 4.76 -0.54
C LEU A 25 -5.64 5.06 -1.17
N ASN A 26 -5.93 4.50 -2.34
CA ASN A 26 -7.21 4.68 -3.02
C ASN A 26 -8.39 4.21 -2.16
N ILE A 27 -8.24 3.06 -1.50
CA ILE A 27 -9.26 2.54 -0.59
C ILE A 27 -9.38 3.41 0.65
N PHE A 28 -8.26 3.85 1.24
CA PHE A 28 -8.30 4.78 2.36
C PHE A 28 -9.02 6.09 2.00
N TRP A 29 -8.85 6.60 0.78
CA TRP A 29 -9.57 7.78 0.31
C TRP A 29 -11.06 7.53 0.06
N ARG A 30 -11.44 6.34 -0.42
CA ARG A 30 -12.83 6.00 -0.71
C ARG A 30 -13.65 5.61 0.52
N HIS A 31 -13.06 4.81 1.40
CA HIS A 31 -13.73 4.20 2.55
C HIS A 31 -13.34 4.84 3.89
N GLY A 32 -12.32 5.69 3.91
CA GLY A 32 -11.77 6.27 5.14
C GLY A 32 -10.87 5.29 5.89
N TYR A 33 -9.97 5.82 6.73
CA TYR A 33 -9.07 5.00 7.55
C TYR A 33 -9.84 4.02 8.44
N GLU A 34 -10.91 4.45 9.10
CA GLU A 34 -11.67 3.62 10.04
C GLU A 34 -12.50 2.53 9.33
N GLY A 35 -13.06 2.83 8.16
CA GLY A 35 -13.84 1.87 7.37
C GLY A 35 -12.99 0.82 6.65
N THR A 36 -11.71 1.09 6.46
CA THR A 36 -10.81 0.19 5.74
C THR A 36 -10.25 -0.89 6.66
N SER A 37 -10.57 -2.15 6.38
CA SER A 37 -10.01 -3.30 7.11
C SER A 37 -8.74 -3.82 6.44
N LEU A 38 -7.86 -4.45 7.23
CA LEU A 38 -6.69 -5.13 6.69
C LEU A 38 -7.06 -6.22 5.67
N ASN A 39 -8.26 -6.81 5.79
CA ASN A 39 -8.76 -7.80 4.84
C ASN A 39 -9.02 -7.17 3.46
N GLU A 40 -9.80 -6.09 3.41
CA GLU A 40 -10.04 -5.29 2.19
C GLU A 40 -8.74 -4.84 1.54
N LEU A 41 -7.80 -4.37 2.35
CA LEU A 41 -6.46 -3.98 1.92
C LEU A 41 -5.72 -5.16 1.29
N THR A 42 -5.66 -6.31 1.96
CA THR A 42 -5.00 -7.51 1.41
C THR A 42 -5.67 -8.01 0.14
N GLU A 43 -7.00 -7.95 0.06
CA GLU A 43 -7.78 -8.39 -1.08
C GLU A 43 -7.54 -7.48 -2.30
N ALA A 44 -7.55 -6.17 -2.09
CA ALA A 44 -7.29 -5.19 -3.15
C ALA A 44 -5.84 -5.15 -3.63
N MET A 45 -4.89 -5.41 -2.72
CA MET A 45 -3.47 -5.53 -3.04
C MET A 45 -3.11 -6.91 -3.61
N GLY A 46 -4.02 -7.90 -3.54
CA GLY A 46 -3.78 -9.28 -3.99
C GLY A 46 -2.72 -10.02 -3.16
N ILE A 47 -2.48 -9.59 -1.91
CA ILE A 47 -1.48 -10.17 -1.00
C ILE A 47 -2.14 -10.89 0.16
N LYS A 48 -1.41 -11.79 0.80
CA LYS A 48 -1.89 -12.42 2.04
C LYS A 48 -1.60 -11.54 3.25
N LYS A 49 -2.45 -11.58 4.27
CA LYS A 49 -2.22 -10.93 5.59
C LYS A 49 -0.80 -11.08 6.12
N PRO A 50 -0.21 -12.30 6.22
CA PRO A 50 1.16 -12.44 6.72
C PRO A 50 2.21 -11.72 5.84
N SER A 51 2.03 -11.67 4.52
CA SER A 51 2.91 -10.90 3.63
C SER A 51 2.72 -9.39 3.79
N LEU A 52 1.48 -8.94 4.02
CA LEU A 52 1.20 -7.54 4.35
C LEU A 52 1.91 -7.16 5.65
N TYR A 53 1.75 -7.95 6.70
CA TYR A 53 2.42 -7.70 7.98
C TYR A 53 3.95 -7.75 7.86
N ALA A 54 4.51 -8.64 7.03
CA ALA A 54 5.95 -8.70 6.80
C ALA A 54 6.49 -7.52 5.99
N ALA A 55 5.73 -6.99 5.03
CA ALA A 55 6.15 -5.91 4.14
C ALA A 55 5.86 -4.51 4.71
N PHE A 56 4.73 -4.35 5.40
CA PHE A 56 4.20 -3.07 5.85
C PHE A 56 4.02 -2.97 7.36
N GLY A 57 4.06 -4.09 8.09
CA GLY A 57 3.75 -4.10 9.52
C GLY A 57 2.26 -3.91 9.76
N ASN A 58 1.89 -2.85 10.48
CA ASN A 58 0.51 -2.62 10.91
C ASN A 58 -0.24 -1.67 9.98
N LYS A 59 -1.58 -1.62 10.13
CA LYS A 59 -2.47 -0.70 9.39
C LYS A 59 -1.98 0.75 9.42
N GLU A 60 -1.50 1.19 10.58
CA GLU A 60 -0.98 2.56 10.78
C GLU A 60 0.35 2.78 10.02
N GLN A 61 1.25 1.79 10.03
CA GLN A 61 2.50 1.84 9.27
C GLN A 61 2.24 1.84 7.76
N LEU A 62 1.27 1.04 7.29
CA LEU A 62 0.83 1.05 5.91
C LEU A 62 0.23 2.40 5.51
N PHE A 63 -0.58 3.02 6.38
CA PHE A 63 -1.12 4.36 6.15
C PHE A 63 -0.01 5.43 6.11
N LEU A 64 0.92 5.40 7.06
CA LEU A 64 2.07 6.32 7.08
C LEU A 64 2.94 6.17 5.82
N LYS A 65 3.21 4.93 5.38
CA LYS A 65 3.95 4.68 4.14
C LYS A 65 3.20 5.11 2.89
N ALA A 66 1.87 4.94 2.87
CA ALA A 66 1.04 5.38 1.75
C ALA A 66 1.06 6.91 1.61
N ILE A 67 1.10 7.64 2.73
CA ILE A 67 1.26 9.10 2.73
C ILE A 67 2.70 9.53 2.43
N ASP A 68 3.71 8.83 2.96
CA ASP A 68 5.14 9.17 2.70
C ASP A 68 5.52 9.06 1.22
N LEU A 69 4.83 8.21 0.46
CA LEU A 69 4.97 8.09 -1.00
C LEU A 69 4.45 9.32 -1.77
N TYR A 70 3.66 10.20 -1.15
CA TYR A 70 2.96 11.32 -1.80
C TYR A 70 3.31 12.67 -1.19
#